data_AF-A0A940A5F1-F1
#
_entry.id   AF-A0A940A5F1-F1
#
_cell.length_a   1.000
_cell.length_b   1.000
_cell.length_c   1.000
_cell.angle_alpha   90.00
_cell.angle_beta   90.00
_cell.angle_gamma   90.00
#
_symmetry.space_group_name_H-M   'P 1'
#
loop_
_entity.id
_entity.type
_entity.pdbx_description
1 polymer ?
#
loop_
_entity_poly.entity_id
_entity_poly.type
_entity_poly.pdbx_seq_one_letter_code
_entity_poly.pdbx_strand_id
1 'polypeptide(L)'
;MSKTWIKTLAALAVSILLSSCQWFGGRDSGDSVPEVKGFELLSYVPSDACGVIVCEKVVAGLETLFDSGSVFRELSYGRLADSKMVISYHFVGSLTPMIAVDAGKSQADAKQAAEIIESAAAHDLHARIVQKASKYGRRSVLLISPSDPILDAAERHMEAHTSVLEVEGLTDALEKAPARGDVVIFRNDAISNLLPKDFLSKYITRKQILAFIKGYSDWTVMHLTGSEPAGKGVYLSFDVRTVHPDDYSKSAQVFETQGYGESKVANMLPQGTTYVIDQPISSIENLIEARKKNLDAGGALNKWNNACAQLKKTTGEDPLKWAEETDIKEVAKVNWKGEEVVLIRPAKPLVAHNVRPNAHRGFVTALFGQGYAISDESYSACIGNWLIMGSEDAVKHFLASEVRHKLHYWPTKSVKAVVLADDCQLSWTRSELRFDVYRTY
;
A
#
# COMPACT_ATOMS: atom_id res chain seq x y z
N MET A 1 -1.27 -13.63 17.10
CA MET A 1 -1.01 -12.69 16.00
C MET A 1 -1.01 -13.46 14.69
N SER A 2 -1.93 -13.14 13.78
CA SER A 2 -2.00 -13.71 12.43
C SER A 2 -0.77 -13.25 11.63
N LYS A 3 0.12 -14.17 11.22
CA LYS A 3 1.31 -13.86 10.40
C LYS A 3 0.93 -13.38 8.99
N THR A 4 -0.31 -13.59 8.57
CA THR A 4 -0.76 -13.30 7.21
C THR A 4 -1.43 -11.94 7.06
N TRP A 5 -2.19 -11.44 8.04
CA TRP A 5 -2.67 -10.04 8.00
C TRP A 5 -1.49 -9.06 8.05
N ILE A 6 -0.43 -9.43 8.76
CA ILE A 6 0.86 -8.77 8.76
C ILE A 6 1.44 -8.72 7.35
N LYS A 7 1.34 -9.81 6.57
CA LYS A 7 1.75 -9.88 5.15
C LYS A 7 0.82 -9.12 4.22
N THR A 8 -0.49 -9.03 4.51
CA THR A 8 -1.49 -8.22 3.77
C THR A 8 -1.33 -6.73 4.07
N LEU A 9 -1.05 -6.33 5.31
CA LEU A 9 -0.73 -4.96 5.75
C LEU A 9 0.65 -4.48 5.26
N ALA A 10 1.59 -5.41 5.18
CA ALA A 10 2.86 -5.30 4.52
C ALA A 10 2.70 -5.05 3.01
N ALA A 11 1.99 -5.94 2.35
CA ALA A 11 1.48 -5.82 1.00
C ALA A 11 0.74 -4.48 0.74
N LEU A 12 -0.10 -4.03 1.67
CA LEU A 12 -0.78 -2.74 1.72
C LEU A 12 0.21 -1.58 1.76
N ALA A 13 1.30 -1.68 2.52
CA ALA A 13 2.36 -0.69 2.56
C ALA A 13 3.26 -0.67 1.31
N VAL A 14 3.44 -1.82 0.65
CA VAL A 14 3.99 -1.88 -0.72
C VAL A 14 3.01 -1.25 -1.71
N SER A 15 1.72 -1.52 -1.56
CA SER A 15 0.65 -0.92 -2.36
C SER A 15 0.71 0.59 -2.25
N ILE A 16 0.83 1.14 -1.05
CA ILE A 16 0.99 2.58 -0.84
C ILE A 16 2.31 3.11 -1.40
N LEU A 17 3.40 2.33 -1.30
CA LEU A 17 4.69 2.68 -1.91
C LEU A 17 4.59 3.01 -3.40
N LEU A 18 3.59 2.47 -4.12
CA LEU A 18 3.30 2.87 -5.51
C LEU A 18 1.80 3.07 -5.78
N SER A 19 0.98 3.48 -4.80
CA SER A 19 -0.47 3.56 -5.01
C SER A 19 -0.87 4.87 -5.63
N SER A 20 -0.51 5.02 -6.87
CA SER A 20 -0.63 6.24 -7.62
C SER A 20 -1.85 6.14 -8.52
N CYS A 21 -2.91 6.73 -8.00
CA CYS A 21 -3.83 7.63 -8.69
C CYS A 21 -4.46 7.18 -10.02
N GLN A 22 -5.74 6.84 -9.92
CA GLN A 22 -6.72 7.01 -10.98
C GLN A 22 -7.57 8.28 -10.73
N TRP A 23 -7.84 9.01 -11.82
CA TRP A 23 -8.81 10.10 -11.90
C TRP A 23 -10.01 9.65 -12.75
N PHE A 24 -11.20 9.60 -12.12
CA PHE A 24 -12.52 9.91 -12.69
C PHE A 24 -13.22 10.70 -11.56
N GLY A 25 -13.49 12.01 -11.60
CA GLY A 25 -14.34 12.74 -12.54
C GLY A 25 -15.65 13.09 -11.82
N GLY A 26 -15.70 14.26 -11.16
CA GLY A 26 -16.94 14.88 -10.65
C GLY A 26 -16.86 15.39 -9.20
N ARG A 27 -16.75 16.72 -9.02
CA ARG A 27 -17.08 17.42 -7.77
C ARG A 27 -18.56 17.82 -7.85
N ASP A 28 -19.35 17.48 -6.85
CA ASP A 28 -20.51 18.27 -6.43
C ASP A 28 -20.41 18.48 -4.92
N SER A 29 -20.14 19.72 -4.53
CA SER A 29 -20.14 20.18 -3.14
C SER A 29 -21.58 20.40 -2.68
N GLY A 30 -22.02 19.62 -1.69
CA GLY A 30 -23.28 19.84 -0.98
C GLY A 30 -23.15 19.40 0.47
N ASP A 31 -23.33 20.36 1.39
CA ASP A 31 -23.35 20.14 2.84
C ASP A 31 -24.47 19.17 3.23
N SER A 32 -24.08 17.93 3.50
CA SER A 32 -24.69 16.95 4.42
C SER A 32 -23.78 15.72 4.45
N VAL A 33 -23.62 15.05 5.60
CA VAL A 33 -22.89 13.76 5.67
C VAL A 33 -23.57 12.80 4.67
N PRO A 34 -22.93 12.42 3.55
CA PRO A 34 -23.59 11.61 2.55
C PRO A 34 -23.82 10.23 3.15
N GLU A 35 -25.07 9.76 3.12
CA GLU A 35 -25.33 8.37 3.43
C GLU A 35 -24.82 7.52 2.26
N VAL A 36 -23.56 7.08 2.36
CA VAL A 36 -22.90 6.34 1.29
C VAL A 36 -23.51 4.94 1.22
N LYS A 37 -24.40 4.76 0.25
CA LYS A 37 -25.11 3.50 -0.01
C LYS A 37 -24.10 2.35 -0.12
N GLY A 38 -24.28 1.31 0.68
CA GLY A 38 -23.39 0.15 0.76
C GLY A 38 -22.44 0.16 1.96
N PHE A 39 -22.27 1.28 2.65
CA PHE A 39 -21.33 1.48 3.77
C PHE A 39 -22.02 1.83 5.09
N GLU A 40 -23.28 1.45 5.27
CA GLU A 40 -24.10 1.91 6.41
C GLU A 40 -23.54 1.47 7.78
N LEU A 41 -22.82 0.34 7.81
CA LEU A 41 -22.17 -0.19 9.01
C LEU A 41 -21.01 0.69 9.52
N LEU A 42 -20.45 1.57 8.70
CA LEU A 42 -19.40 2.52 9.13
C LEU A 42 -19.92 3.51 10.19
N SER A 43 -21.24 3.75 10.22
CA SER A 43 -21.86 4.61 11.23
C SER A 43 -21.83 4.03 12.67
N TYR A 44 -21.36 2.79 12.82
CA TYR A 44 -21.15 2.08 14.10
C TYR A 44 -19.66 1.97 14.46
N VAL A 45 -18.76 2.48 13.60
CA VAL A 45 -17.32 2.42 13.82
C VAL A 45 -16.86 3.71 14.51
N PRO A 46 -16.11 3.61 15.64
CA PRO A 46 -15.47 4.75 16.28
C PRO A 46 -14.56 5.56 15.33
N SER A 47 -14.47 6.87 15.55
CA SER A 47 -13.65 7.77 14.72
C SER A 47 -12.13 7.60 14.88
N ASP A 48 -11.69 6.91 15.93
CA ASP A 48 -10.28 6.59 16.18
C ASP A 48 -9.78 5.36 15.42
N ALA A 49 -10.63 4.73 14.59
CA ALA A 49 -10.24 3.61 13.75
C ALA A 49 -9.07 3.99 12.85
N CYS A 50 -8.00 3.19 12.89
CA CYS A 50 -6.83 3.31 12.02
C CYS A 50 -7.15 2.90 10.57
N GLY A 51 -8.14 2.03 10.41
CA GLY A 51 -8.66 1.56 9.13
C GLY A 51 -9.89 0.67 9.31
N VAL A 52 -10.61 0.49 8.23
CA VAL A 52 -11.84 -0.29 8.13
C VAL A 52 -11.77 -1.25 6.94
N ILE A 53 -12.46 -2.37 7.05
CA ILE A 53 -12.66 -3.32 5.97
C ILE A 53 -14.14 -3.61 5.88
N VAL A 54 -14.71 -3.41 4.72
CA VAL A 54 -16.11 -3.60 4.43
C VAL A 54 -16.22 -4.89 3.62
N CYS A 55 -16.96 -5.86 4.14
CA CYS A 55 -17.17 -7.15 3.51
C CYS A 55 -18.64 -7.31 3.16
N GLU A 56 -18.93 -7.80 1.96
CA GLU A 56 -20.32 -8.09 1.55
C GLU A 56 -20.92 -9.26 2.33
N LYS A 57 -20.07 -10.21 2.76
CA LYS A 57 -20.47 -11.41 3.52
C LYS A 57 -19.51 -11.70 4.66
N VAL A 58 -20.04 -12.04 5.83
CA VAL A 58 -19.25 -12.42 7.01
C VAL A 58 -18.29 -13.56 6.69
N VAL A 59 -18.79 -14.71 6.23
CA VAL A 59 -17.94 -15.91 6.07
C VAL A 59 -16.86 -15.70 5.02
N ALA A 60 -17.22 -15.15 3.85
CA ALA A 60 -16.25 -14.88 2.80
C ALA A 60 -15.17 -13.87 3.25
N GLY A 61 -15.57 -12.82 3.96
CA GLY A 61 -14.65 -11.83 4.52
C GLY A 61 -13.72 -12.45 5.57
N LEU A 62 -14.25 -13.28 6.47
CA LEU A 62 -13.45 -13.96 7.50
C LEU A 62 -12.46 -14.97 6.91
N GLU A 63 -12.86 -15.73 5.89
CA GLU A 63 -11.98 -16.70 5.23
C GLU A 63 -10.86 -16.02 4.42
N THR A 64 -11.21 -14.94 3.74
CA THR A 64 -10.29 -14.19 2.88
C THR A 64 -9.30 -13.37 3.71
N LEU A 65 -9.80 -12.67 4.72
CA LEU A 65 -9.03 -11.67 5.44
C LEU A 65 -8.39 -12.25 6.69
N PHE A 66 -9.07 -13.11 7.47
CA PHE A 66 -8.48 -13.65 8.69
C PHE A 66 -7.71 -14.97 8.46
N ASP A 67 -6.65 -15.16 9.26
CA ASP A 67 -5.97 -16.46 9.33
C ASP A 67 -6.90 -17.54 9.88
N SER A 68 -6.64 -18.79 9.48
CA SER A 68 -7.40 -19.96 9.94
C SER A 68 -7.41 -20.14 11.46
N GLY A 69 -6.41 -19.62 12.17
CA GLY A 69 -6.35 -19.60 13.63
C GLY A 69 -6.95 -18.34 14.28
N SER A 70 -7.75 -17.56 13.56
CA SER A 70 -8.46 -16.43 14.16
C SER A 70 -9.69 -16.91 14.91
N VAL A 71 -9.79 -16.53 16.18
CA VAL A 71 -10.94 -16.81 17.05
C VAL A 71 -12.29 -16.34 16.47
N PHE A 72 -12.29 -15.28 15.65
CA PHE A 72 -13.52 -14.84 14.97
C PHE A 72 -14.06 -15.87 13.97
N ARG A 73 -13.19 -16.71 13.38
CA ARG A 73 -13.61 -17.79 12.47
C ARG A 73 -14.24 -18.98 13.19
N GLU A 74 -14.05 -19.09 14.49
CA GLU A 74 -14.55 -20.19 15.31
C GLU A 74 -16.02 -19.95 15.73
N LEU A 75 -16.52 -18.73 15.56
CA LEU A 75 -17.90 -18.38 15.87
C LEU A 75 -18.88 -18.94 14.84
N SER A 76 -19.99 -19.51 15.31
CA SER A 76 -21.07 -19.98 14.45
C SER A 76 -22.01 -18.84 14.07
N TYR A 77 -21.76 -18.20 12.93
CA TYR A 77 -22.56 -17.07 12.45
C TYR A 77 -23.97 -17.46 11.98
N GLY A 78 -24.21 -18.75 11.70
CA GLY A 78 -25.51 -19.28 11.29
C GLY A 78 -26.15 -18.46 10.18
N ARG A 79 -27.34 -17.91 10.44
CA ARG A 79 -28.07 -17.07 9.46
C ARG A 79 -27.38 -15.75 9.10
N LEU A 80 -26.48 -15.25 9.96
CA LEU A 80 -25.72 -14.03 9.69
C LEU A 80 -24.47 -14.29 8.84
N ALA A 81 -24.23 -15.52 8.41
CA ALA A 81 -23.08 -15.89 7.57
C ALA A 81 -23.00 -15.09 6.25
N ASP A 82 -24.17 -14.79 5.66
CA ASP A 82 -24.33 -14.01 4.42
C ASP A 82 -24.59 -12.51 4.68
N SER A 83 -24.57 -12.06 5.94
CA SER A 83 -24.74 -10.64 6.28
C SER A 83 -23.52 -9.82 5.92
N LYS A 84 -23.72 -8.50 5.71
CA LYS A 84 -22.64 -7.54 5.60
C LYS A 84 -21.87 -7.42 6.91
N MET A 85 -20.58 -7.15 6.80
CA MET A 85 -19.67 -7.01 7.93
C MET A 85 -18.73 -5.84 7.73
N VAL A 86 -18.41 -5.12 8.80
CA VAL A 86 -17.28 -4.21 8.84
C VAL A 86 -16.31 -4.68 9.92
N ILE A 87 -15.02 -4.67 9.59
CA ILE A 87 -13.94 -4.85 10.55
C ILE A 87 -13.25 -3.51 10.70
N SER A 88 -13.12 -2.99 11.91
CA SER A 88 -12.35 -1.78 12.20
C SER A 88 -11.18 -2.10 13.12
N TYR A 89 -10.05 -1.43 12.93
CA TYR A 89 -8.88 -1.61 13.79
C TYR A 89 -8.62 -0.37 14.63
N HIS A 90 -8.46 -0.59 15.93
CA HIS A 90 -8.23 0.47 16.91
C HIS A 90 -6.90 0.21 17.62
N PHE A 91 -6.22 1.28 18.02
CA PHE A 91 -4.95 1.16 18.75
C PHE A 91 -5.16 1.44 20.23
N VAL A 92 -5.28 0.37 21.02
CA VAL A 92 -5.47 0.43 22.49
C VAL A 92 -4.32 -0.31 23.16
N GLY A 93 -3.11 0.27 23.10
CA GLY A 93 -1.85 -0.37 23.51
C GLY A 93 -1.35 -1.45 22.54
N SER A 94 -2.26 -2.10 21.82
CA SER A 94 -2.01 -2.96 20.66
C SER A 94 -3.09 -2.75 19.59
N LEU A 95 -2.83 -3.20 18.36
CA LEU A 95 -3.80 -3.13 17.28
C LEU A 95 -4.88 -4.19 17.51
N THR A 96 -6.11 -3.74 17.78
CA THR A 96 -7.22 -4.58 18.19
C THR A 96 -8.38 -4.44 17.21
N PRO A 97 -8.90 -5.54 16.63
CA PRO A 97 -10.04 -5.50 15.73
C PRO A 97 -11.36 -5.42 16.49
N MET A 98 -12.33 -4.70 15.93
CA MET A 98 -13.75 -4.81 16.24
C MET A 98 -14.49 -5.23 14.96
N ILE A 99 -15.44 -6.15 15.09
CA ILE A 99 -16.32 -6.58 14.00
C ILE A 99 -17.71 -6.04 14.27
N ALA A 100 -18.31 -5.39 13.27
CA ALA A 100 -19.70 -5.02 13.23
C ALA A 100 -20.42 -5.85 12.15
N VAL A 101 -21.37 -6.69 12.54
CA VAL A 101 -22.17 -7.52 11.63
C VAL A 101 -23.59 -6.97 11.55
N ASP A 102 -24.12 -6.86 10.34
CA ASP A 102 -25.54 -6.54 10.14
C ASP A 102 -26.43 -7.68 10.65
N ALA A 103 -27.09 -7.44 11.78
CA ALA A 103 -28.04 -8.36 12.41
C ALA A 103 -29.49 -8.03 12.01
N GLY A 104 -29.69 -7.24 10.94
CA GLY A 104 -30.98 -7.06 10.30
C GLY A 104 -32.05 -6.43 11.21
N LYS A 105 -33.30 -6.83 10.96
CA LYS A 105 -34.50 -6.33 11.69
C LYS A 105 -35.43 -7.45 12.18
N SER A 106 -35.16 -8.70 11.81
CA SER A 106 -36.06 -9.80 12.14
C SER A 106 -35.75 -10.36 13.54
N GLN A 107 -36.77 -10.93 14.21
CA GLN A 107 -36.58 -11.62 15.48
C GLN A 107 -35.64 -12.83 15.36
N ALA A 108 -35.61 -13.49 14.19
CA ALA A 108 -34.72 -14.62 13.94
C ALA A 108 -33.25 -14.18 13.90
N ASP A 109 -32.97 -13.02 13.30
CA ASP A 109 -31.60 -12.48 13.24
C ASP A 109 -31.15 -12.01 14.62
N ALA A 110 -32.06 -11.42 15.42
CA ALA A 110 -31.79 -11.06 16.81
C ALA A 110 -31.49 -12.28 17.69
N LYS A 111 -32.22 -13.39 17.50
CA LYS A 111 -31.94 -14.66 18.18
C LYS A 111 -30.58 -15.22 17.79
N GLN A 112 -30.26 -15.24 16.49
CA GLN A 112 -28.95 -15.68 16.01
C GLN A 112 -27.81 -14.83 16.59
N ALA A 113 -27.99 -13.51 16.68
CA ALA A 113 -27.02 -12.62 17.29
C ALA A 113 -26.82 -12.90 18.79
N ALA A 114 -27.88 -13.24 19.52
CA ALA A 114 -27.78 -13.65 20.93
C ALA A 114 -26.98 -14.96 21.10
N GLU A 115 -27.20 -15.95 20.23
CA GLU A 115 -26.41 -17.20 20.22
C GLU A 115 -24.92 -16.92 19.92
N ILE A 116 -24.62 -15.96 19.03
CA ILE A 116 -23.23 -15.54 18.76
C ILE A 116 -22.62 -14.83 19.97
N ILE A 117 -23.38 -14.04 20.73
CA ILE A 117 -22.88 -13.41 21.98
C ILE A 117 -22.45 -14.48 22.99
N GLU A 118 -23.28 -15.51 23.19
CA GLU A 118 -22.95 -16.63 24.08
C GLU A 118 -21.70 -17.39 23.59
N SER A 119 -21.63 -17.64 22.28
CA SER A 119 -20.46 -18.27 21.65
C SER A 119 -19.20 -17.41 21.76
N ALA A 120 -19.31 -16.09 21.65
CA ALA A 120 -18.18 -15.16 21.74
C ALA A 120 -17.58 -15.18 23.16
N ALA A 121 -18.43 -15.17 24.19
CA ALA A 121 -17.99 -15.28 25.57
C ALA A 121 -17.22 -16.59 25.86
N ALA A 122 -17.62 -17.70 25.22
CA ALA A 122 -16.91 -18.98 25.32
C ALA A 122 -15.51 -18.97 24.68
N HIS A 123 -15.20 -17.97 23.86
CA HIS A 123 -13.92 -17.79 23.16
C HIS A 123 -13.15 -16.54 23.64
N ASP A 124 -13.41 -16.06 24.85
CA ASP A 124 -12.80 -14.86 25.44
C ASP A 124 -12.99 -13.58 24.59
N LEU A 125 -14.12 -13.49 23.89
CA LEU A 125 -14.53 -12.30 23.15
C LEU A 125 -15.68 -11.60 23.87
N HIS A 126 -15.72 -10.28 23.72
CA HIS A 126 -16.85 -9.45 24.11
C HIS A 126 -17.75 -9.24 22.91
N ALA A 127 -19.07 -9.33 23.11
CA ALA A 127 -20.04 -9.09 22.06
C ALA A 127 -21.31 -8.43 22.61
N ARG A 128 -21.89 -7.50 21.83
CA ARG A 128 -23.09 -6.74 22.20
C ARG A 128 -23.97 -6.49 20.97
N ILE A 129 -25.28 -6.47 21.16
CA ILE A 129 -26.23 -6.02 20.13
C ILE A 129 -26.56 -4.56 20.39
N VAL A 130 -26.37 -3.73 19.37
CA VAL A 130 -26.68 -2.31 19.40
C VAL A 130 -27.75 -2.01 18.35
N GLN A 131 -28.61 -1.04 18.64
CA GLN A 131 -29.69 -0.65 17.75
C GLN A 131 -29.65 0.84 17.49
N LYS A 132 -29.53 1.22 16.22
CA LYS A 132 -29.58 2.62 15.81
C LYS A 132 -30.78 2.84 14.90
N ALA A 133 -31.48 3.95 15.12
CA ALA A 133 -32.49 4.41 14.18
C ALA A 133 -31.78 4.86 12.89
N SER A 134 -32.18 4.32 11.75
CA SER A 134 -31.77 4.79 10.42
C SER A 134 -32.98 5.27 9.65
N LYS A 135 -32.79 6.01 8.55
CA LYS A 135 -33.91 6.43 7.68
C LYS A 135 -34.71 5.25 7.10
N TYR A 136 -34.12 4.06 7.08
CA TYR A 136 -34.77 2.82 6.65
C TYR A 136 -35.43 2.05 7.79
N GLY A 137 -35.41 2.57 9.03
CA GLY A 137 -35.93 1.93 10.24
C GLY A 137 -34.82 1.54 11.23
N ARG A 138 -35.23 0.99 12.38
CA ARG A 138 -34.29 0.51 13.43
C ARG A 138 -33.54 -0.71 12.89
N ARG A 139 -32.21 -0.65 12.85
CA ARG A 139 -31.34 -1.76 12.40
C ARG A 139 -30.54 -2.26 13.60
N SER A 140 -30.48 -3.57 13.78
CA SER A 140 -29.66 -4.21 14.80
C SER A 140 -28.29 -4.53 14.21
N VAL A 141 -27.24 -4.22 14.96
CA VAL A 141 -25.86 -4.55 14.61
C VAL A 141 -25.26 -5.32 15.77
N LEU A 142 -24.58 -6.42 15.45
CA LEU A 142 -23.81 -7.20 16.40
C LEU A 142 -22.37 -6.69 16.39
N LEU A 143 -21.88 -6.20 17.52
CA LEU A 143 -20.49 -5.80 17.71
C LEU A 143 -19.74 -6.93 18.42
N ILE A 144 -18.52 -7.25 17.98
CA ILE A 144 -17.67 -8.30 18.55
C ILE A 144 -16.23 -7.79 18.61
N SER A 145 -15.55 -7.94 19.75
CA SER A 145 -14.16 -7.50 19.95
C SER A 145 -13.50 -8.31 21.07
N PRO A 146 -12.19 -8.57 21.03
CA PRO A 146 -11.45 -9.11 22.18
C PRO A 146 -11.20 -8.02 23.25
N SER A 147 -11.72 -6.80 23.08
CA SER A 147 -11.55 -5.68 24.00
C SER A 147 -12.88 -4.99 24.26
N ASP A 148 -13.41 -5.17 25.48
CA ASP A 148 -14.61 -4.51 25.98
C ASP A 148 -14.52 -2.97 25.93
N PRO A 149 -13.38 -2.33 26.27
CA PRO A 149 -13.24 -0.87 26.14
C PRO A 149 -13.51 -0.31 24.74
N ILE A 150 -13.24 -1.10 23.69
CA ILE A 150 -13.55 -0.70 22.30
C ILE A 150 -15.06 -0.75 22.05
N LEU A 151 -15.76 -1.74 22.61
CA LEU A 151 -17.23 -1.82 22.50
C LEU A 151 -17.89 -0.65 23.25
N ASP A 152 -17.41 -0.34 24.46
CA ASP A 152 -17.87 0.84 25.21
C ASP A 152 -17.57 2.16 24.46
N ALA A 153 -16.45 2.22 23.75
CA ALA A 153 -16.16 3.37 22.88
C ALA A 153 -17.15 3.44 21.73
N ALA A 154 -17.42 2.34 21.03
CA ALA A 154 -18.39 2.29 19.94
C ALA A 154 -19.79 2.74 20.39
N GLU A 155 -20.26 2.28 21.54
CA GLU A 155 -21.55 2.71 22.11
C GLU A 155 -21.58 4.22 22.39
N ARG A 156 -20.56 4.76 23.09
CA ARG A 156 -20.45 6.20 23.35
C ARG A 156 -20.39 7.03 22.07
N HIS A 157 -19.67 6.56 21.06
CA HIS A 157 -19.56 7.23 19.77
C HIS A 157 -20.91 7.27 19.04
N MET A 158 -21.66 6.17 19.06
CA MET A 158 -23.01 6.13 18.50
C MET A 158 -23.98 7.07 19.21
N GLU A 159 -23.93 7.15 20.54
CA GLU A 159 -24.74 8.08 21.34
C GLU A 159 -24.37 9.54 21.05
N ALA A 160 -23.07 9.82 20.88
CA ALA A 160 -22.56 11.15 20.55
C ALA A 160 -22.73 11.54 19.07
N HIS A 161 -23.33 10.66 18.24
CA HIS A 161 -23.41 10.83 16.78
C HIS A 161 -22.06 11.09 16.11
N THR A 162 -20.97 10.56 16.69
CA THR A 162 -19.62 10.63 16.11
C THR A 162 -19.26 9.26 15.56
N SER A 163 -18.84 9.18 14.31
CA SER A 163 -18.40 7.93 13.70
C SER A 163 -17.19 8.15 12.83
N VAL A 164 -16.59 7.07 12.32
CA VAL A 164 -15.50 7.17 11.36
C VAL A 164 -15.88 7.98 10.11
N LEU A 165 -17.18 8.07 9.77
CA LEU A 165 -17.72 8.92 8.69
C LEU A 165 -17.47 10.41 8.90
N GLU A 166 -17.24 10.84 10.14
CA GLU A 166 -16.93 12.24 10.48
C GLU A 166 -15.42 12.55 10.36
N VAL A 167 -14.59 11.55 10.05
CA VAL A 167 -13.15 11.76 9.87
C VAL A 167 -12.90 12.38 8.49
N GLU A 168 -12.16 13.49 8.50
CA GLU A 168 -11.80 14.24 7.30
C GLU A 168 -11.20 13.33 6.20
N GLY A 169 -11.70 13.50 4.97
CA GLY A 169 -11.26 12.74 3.79
C GLY A 169 -11.81 11.32 3.66
N LEU A 170 -12.54 10.78 4.66
CA LEU A 170 -13.12 9.43 4.50
C LEU A 170 -14.24 9.42 3.45
N THR A 171 -15.07 10.44 3.37
CA THR A 171 -16.12 10.55 2.35
C THR A 171 -15.53 10.46 0.95
N ASP A 172 -14.45 11.20 0.68
CA ASP A 172 -13.72 11.13 -0.60
C ASP A 172 -13.13 9.72 -0.85
N ALA A 173 -12.73 9.01 0.20
CA ALA A 173 -12.25 7.63 0.10
C ALA A 173 -13.38 6.67 -0.26
N LEU A 174 -14.57 6.87 0.32
CA LEU A 174 -15.75 6.07 0.02
C LEU A 174 -16.27 6.31 -1.40
N GLU A 175 -16.17 7.53 -1.92
CA GLU A 175 -16.48 7.82 -3.33
C GLU A 175 -15.55 7.10 -4.31
N LYS A 176 -14.30 6.85 -3.90
CA LYS A 176 -13.35 6.03 -4.67
C LYS A 176 -13.61 4.54 -4.52
N ALA A 177 -14.34 4.09 -3.51
CA ALA A 177 -14.67 2.68 -3.35
C ALA A 177 -15.79 2.24 -4.33
N PRO A 178 -15.77 0.98 -4.80
CA PRO A 178 -16.90 0.45 -5.57
C PRO A 178 -18.16 0.37 -4.71
N ALA A 179 -19.33 0.44 -5.35
CA ALA A 179 -20.62 0.33 -4.66
C ALA A 179 -20.91 -1.07 -4.08
N ARG A 180 -20.13 -2.08 -4.48
CA ARG A 180 -20.23 -3.49 -4.05
C ARG A 180 -18.85 -4.13 -4.04
N GLY A 181 -18.71 -5.17 -3.22
CA GLY A 181 -17.49 -5.96 -3.11
C GLY A 181 -16.74 -5.68 -1.82
N ASP A 182 -15.68 -6.44 -1.59
CA ASP A 182 -14.88 -6.32 -0.37
C ASP A 182 -13.86 -5.19 -0.53
N VAL A 183 -13.87 -4.24 0.39
CA VAL A 183 -13.08 -3.01 0.32
C VAL A 183 -12.31 -2.79 1.62
N VAL A 184 -11.01 -2.51 1.52
CA VAL A 184 -10.15 -2.09 2.63
C VAL A 184 -9.88 -0.60 2.50
N ILE A 185 -10.11 0.17 3.57
CA ILE A 185 -9.86 1.61 3.62
C ILE A 185 -9.07 1.92 4.87
N PHE A 186 -7.98 2.66 4.77
CA PHE A 186 -7.20 3.02 5.95
C PHE A 186 -6.53 4.37 5.81
N ARG A 187 -6.17 4.91 6.97
CA ARG A 187 -5.53 6.20 7.08
C ARG A 187 -4.03 6.02 7.02
N ASN A 188 -3.38 6.78 6.15
CA ASN A 188 -1.93 6.72 6.02
C ASN A 188 -1.21 7.35 7.23
N ASP A 189 -1.84 8.27 7.96
CA ASP A 189 -1.29 8.84 9.20
C ASP A 189 -1.20 7.80 10.34
N ALA A 190 -2.11 6.84 10.36
CA ALA A 190 -2.21 5.73 11.32
C ALA A 190 -1.31 4.54 10.97
N ILE A 191 -0.56 4.60 9.85
CA ILE A 191 0.25 3.48 9.36
C ILE A 191 1.28 2.97 10.38
N SER A 192 1.75 3.82 11.30
CA SER A 192 2.69 3.40 12.36
C SER A 192 2.13 2.31 13.28
N ASN A 193 0.81 2.25 13.42
CA ASN A 193 0.09 1.27 14.25
C ASN A 193 -0.27 0.02 13.44
N LEU A 194 -0.46 0.18 12.13
CA LEU A 194 -0.88 -0.87 11.20
C LEU A 194 0.32 -1.68 10.67
N LEU A 195 1.48 -1.05 10.48
CA LEU A 195 2.65 -1.68 9.86
C LEU A 195 3.38 -2.61 10.85
N PRO A 196 3.59 -3.89 10.53
CA PRO A 196 4.43 -4.78 11.34
C PRO A 196 5.85 -4.24 11.51
N LYS A 197 6.47 -4.46 12.68
CA LYS A 197 7.80 -3.91 13.00
C LYS A 197 8.87 -4.31 11.98
N ASP A 198 8.86 -5.56 11.55
CA ASP A 198 9.89 -6.15 10.69
C ASP A 198 9.56 -6.05 9.19
N PHE A 199 8.45 -5.40 8.83
CA PHE A 199 8.00 -5.31 7.45
C PHE A 199 9.03 -4.58 6.56
N LEU A 200 9.45 -5.24 5.47
CA LEU A 200 10.55 -4.86 4.57
C LEU A 200 11.83 -4.41 5.27
N SER A 201 12.00 -4.72 6.55
CA SER A 201 13.15 -4.27 7.34
C SER A 201 14.50 -4.72 6.76
N LYS A 202 14.49 -5.78 5.93
CA LYS A 202 15.62 -6.28 5.16
C LYS A 202 16.05 -5.35 4.00
N TYR A 203 15.13 -4.55 3.47
CA TYR A 203 15.30 -3.78 2.23
C TYR A 203 15.23 -2.27 2.43
N ILE A 204 14.35 -1.82 3.34
CA ILE A 204 14.07 -0.42 3.66
C ILE A 204 13.86 -0.29 5.17
N THR A 205 14.39 0.77 5.77
CA THR A 205 14.17 1.02 7.21
C THR A 205 12.71 1.35 7.49
N ARG A 206 12.20 0.93 8.66
CA ARG A 206 10.84 1.28 9.10
C ARG A 206 10.57 2.79 9.04
N LYS A 207 11.55 3.62 9.43
CA LYS A 207 11.41 5.08 9.39
C LYS A 207 11.14 5.60 7.97
N GLN A 208 11.86 5.08 6.98
CA GLN A 208 11.67 5.47 5.57
C GLN A 208 10.29 5.05 5.06
N ILE A 209 9.83 3.83 5.36
CA ILE A 209 8.50 3.34 4.96
C ILE A 209 7.39 4.19 5.58
N LEU A 210 7.47 4.47 6.89
CA LEU A 210 6.48 5.29 7.58
C LEU A 210 6.44 6.72 7.05
N ALA A 211 7.62 7.33 6.83
CA ALA A 211 7.70 8.68 6.28
C ALA A 211 7.12 8.76 4.87
N PHE A 212 7.41 7.75 4.05
CA PHE A 212 6.85 7.66 2.70
C PHE A 212 5.33 7.58 2.74
N ILE A 213 4.77 6.59 3.44
CA ILE A 213 3.32 6.34 3.43
C ILE A 213 2.54 7.55 3.95
N LYS A 214 3.00 8.17 5.04
CA LYS A 214 2.38 9.38 5.60
C LYS A 214 2.45 10.57 4.65
N GLY A 215 3.58 10.73 3.95
CA GLY A 215 3.78 11.79 2.97
C GLY A 215 3.15 11.51 1.61
N TYR A 216 2.54 10.33 1.42
CA TYR A 216 2.08 9.89 0.12
C TYR A 216 0.67 10.36 -0.23
N SER A 217 -0.30 10.07 0.64
CA SER A 217 -1.71 10.47 0.54
C SER A 217 -2.34 10.44 1.94
N ASP A 218 -3.59 10.87 2.11
CA ASP A 218 -4.27 10.84 3.41
C ASP A 218 -4.96 9.50 3.65
N TRP A 219 -5.67 9.01 2.63
CA TRP A 219 -6.33 7.70 2.66
C TRP A 219 -5.89 6.84 1.49
N THR A 220 -6.03 5.53 1.70
CA THR A 220 -5.86 4.51 0.67
C THR A 220 -7.06 3.55 0.73
N VAL A 221 -7.57 3.21 -0.45
CA VAL A 221 -8.76 2.38 -0.70
C VAL A 221 -8.33 1.23 -1.58
N MET A 222 -8.66 0.00 -1.20
CA MET A 222 -8.34 -1.20 -1.96
C MET A 222 -9.60 -2.04 -2.15
N HIS A 223 -9.93 -2.33 -3.40
CA HIS A 223 -11.03 -3.20 -3.76
C HIS A 223 -10.50 -4.56 -4.18
N LEU A 224 -10.96 -5.63 -3.53
CA LEU A 224 -10.62 -6.99 -3.93
C LEU A 224 -11.29 -7.33 -5.28
N THR A 225 -10.49 -7.48 -6.33
CA THR A 225 -10.95 -7.76 -7.71
C THR A 225 -10.83 -9.21 -8.11
N GLY A 226 -10.02 -10.01 -7.40
CA GLY A 226 -9.86 -11.44 -7.69
C GLY A 226 -9.32 -12.22 -6.51
N SER A 227 -9.80 -13.47 -6.38
CA SER A 227 -9.31 -14.46 -5.41
C SER A 227 -9.31 -15.82 -6.09
N GLU A 228 -8.15 -16.43 -6.27
CA GLU A 228 -7.99 -17.71 -6.96
C GLU A 228 -7.09 -18.66 -6.16
N PRO A 229 -7.36 -19.98 -6.13
CA PRO A 229 -6.42 -20.94 -5.55
C PRO A 229 -5.08 -20.92 -6.30
N ALA A 230 -3.98 -20.81 -5.56
CA ALA A 230 -2.62 -20.76 -6.11
C ALA A 230 -1.74 -21.86 -5.49
N GLY A 231 -1.81 -23.08 -6.04
CA GLY A 231 -1.08 -24.23 -5.50
C GLY A 231 -1.55 -24.58 -4.08
N LYS A 232 -0.64 -24.56 -3.10
CA LYS A 232 -0.99 -24.64 -1.67
C LYS A 232 -1.40 -23.28 -1.12
N GLY A 233 -2.19 -22.50 -1.84
CA GLY A 233 -2.23 -21.06 -1.60
C GLY A 233 -3.45 -20.35 -2.15
N VAL A 234 -3.50 -19.03 -1.98
CA VAL A 234 -4.49 -18.15 -2.61
C VAL A 234 -3.77 -16.95 -3.22
N TYR A 235 -4.12 -16.65 -4.46
CA TYR A 235 -3.77 -15.44 -5.17
C TYR A 235 -4.87 -14.40 -4.93
N LEU A 236 -4.50 -13.24 -4.40
CA LEU A 236 -5.42 -12.11 -4.21
C LEU A 236 -4.99 -10.95 -5.12
N SER A 237 -5.97 -10.34 -5.80
CA SER A 237 -5.78 -9.20 -6.68
C SER A 237 -6.63 -8.03 -6.18
N PHE A 238 -6.03 -6.84 -6.08
CA PHE A 238 -6.72 -5.62 -5.64
C PHE A 238 -6.55 -4.48 -6.65
N ASP A 239 -7.63 -3.74 -6.90
CA ASP A 239 -7.57 -2.37 -7.45
C ASP A 239 -7.33 -1.39 -6.30
N VAL A 240 -6.36 -0.50 -6.44
CA VAL A 240 -5.95 0.42 -5.37
C VAL A 240 -6.17 1.86 -5.79
N ARG A 241 -6.65 2.68 -4.86
CA ARG A 241 -6.94 4.11 -5.06
C ARG A 241 -6.50 4.88 -3.83
N THR A 242 -6.12 6.15 -4.01
CA THR A 242 -5.71 7.01 -2.90
C THR A 242 -6.47 8.31 -2.89
N VAL A 243 -6.66 8.86 -1.69
CA VAL A 243 -7.22 10.19 -1.49
C VAL A 243 -6.10 11.10 -1.02
N HIS A 244 -5.88 12.14 -1.80
CA HIS A 244 -5.10 13.30 -1.42
C HIS A 244 -5.89 14.50 -1.98
N PRO A 245 -6.12 15.56 -1.20
CA PRO A 245 -6.60 16.82 -1.76
C PRO A 245 -5.56 17.35 -2.75
N ASP A 246 -5.85 18.44 -3.47
CA ASP A 246 -4.95 19.11 -4.42
C ASP A 246 -3.72 19.75 -3.69
N ASP A 247 -3.03 18.96 -2.87
CA ASP A 247 -1.89 19.31 -2.03
C ASP A 247 -0.63 18.67 -2.62
N TYR A 248 0.17 19.52 -3.28
CA TYR A 248 1.45 19.11 -3.85
C TYR A 248 2.46 18.64 -2.80
N SER A 249 2.26 18.85 -1.50
CA SER A 249 3.11 18.28 -0.45
C SER A 249 3.05 16.74 -0.43
N LYS A 250 1.96 16.17 -0.96
CA LYS A 250 1.76 14.72 -1.09
C LYS A 250 2.52 14.15 -2.28
N SER A 251 3.34 13.14 -2.06
CA SER A 251 4.16 12.54 -3.13
C SER A 251 3.33 11.86 -4.23
N ALA A 252 2.06 11.53 -3.99
CA ALA A 252 1.15 11.01 -5.02
C ALA A 252 1.04 11.94 -6.25
N GLN A 253 1.05 13.26 -6.05
CA GLN A 253 0.99 14.27 -7.12
C GLN A 253 2.19 14.19 -8.08
N VAL A 254 3.38 13.81 -7.59
CA VAL A 254 4.58 13.62 -8.42
C VAL A 254 4.34 12.53 -9.45
N PHE A 255 3.74 11.44 -9.00
CA PHE A 255 3.48 10.25 -9.81
C PHE A 255 2.31 10.46 -10.78
N GLU A 256 1.25 11.18 -10.38
CA GLU A 256 0.12 11.54 -11.24
C GLU A 256 0.55 12.27 -12.50
N THR A 257 1.42 13.26 -12.32
CA THR A 257 1.91 14.13 -13.39
C THR A 257 2.93 13.45 -14.31
N GLN A 258 3.47 12.28 -13.93
CA GLN A 258 4.31 11.50 -14.83
C GLN A 258 3.51 10.82 -15.93
N GLY A 259 4.08 10.78 -17.14
CA GLY A 259 3.63 9.89 -18.20
C GLY A 259 4.08 8.45 -17.96
N TYR A 260 3.49 7.50 -18.68
CA TYR A 260 3.84 6.09 -18.60
C TYR A 260 5.09 5.77 -19.45
N GLY A 261 5.97 4.93 -18.92
CA GLY A 261 7.17 4.44 -19.59
C GLY A 261 7.08 2.97 -20.04
N GLU A 262 8.21 2.46 -20.55
CA GLU A 262 8.43 1.05 -20.88
C GLU A 262 9.37 0.44 -19.85
N SER A 263 8.98 -0.66 -19.21
CA SER A 263 9.82 -1.41 -18.28
C SER A 263 10.58 -2.51 -19.01
N LYS A 264 11.89 -2.59 -18.80
CA LYS A 264 12.80 -3.63 -19.30
C LYS A 264 13.60 -4.32 -18.20
N VAL A 265 13.47 -3.89 -16.95
CA VAL A 265 14.27 -4.41 -15.83
C VAL A 265 14.07 -5.91 -15.61
N ALA A 266 12.90 -6.47 -15.93
CA ALA A 266 12.66 -7.92 -15.84
C ALA A 266 13.69 -8.75 -16.63
N ASN A 267 14.25 -8.19 -17.71
CA ASN A 267 15.31 -8.83 -18.51
C ASN A 267 16.70 -8.74 -17.89
N MET A 268 16.82 -8.13 -16.70
CA MET A 268 18.07 -7.99 -15.96
C MET A 268 18.03 -8.71 -14.62
N LEU A 269 16.87 -9.18 -14.16
CA LEU A 269 16.71 -9.72 -12.81
C LEU A 269 17.41 -11.09 -12.66
N PRO A 270 18.38 -11.20 -11.72
CA PRO A 270 19.01 -12.47 -11.40
C PRO A 270 18.03 -13.48 -10.81
N GLN A 271 18.31 -14.77 -10.98
CA GLN A 271 17.59 -15.80 -10.24
C GLN A 271 17.76 -15.61 -8.71
N GLY A 272 16.65 -15.68 -7.96
CA GLY A 272 16.66 -15.44 -6.51
C GLY A 272 16.57 -13.96 -6.13
N THR A 273 16.12 -13.11 -7.04
CA THR A 273 15.64 -11.75 -6.73
C THR A 273 14.50 -11.83 -5.74
N THR A 274 14.61 -11.11 -4.63
CA THR A 274 13.57 -11.06 -3.58
C THR A 274 12.98 -9.66 -3.43
N TYR A 275 13.61 -8.64 -3.99
CA TYR A 275 13.07 -7.29 -3.94
C TYR A 275 13.46 -6.49 -5.18
N VAL A 276 12.48 -5.78 -5.74
CA VAL A 276 12.69 -4.82 -6.83
C VAL A 276 11.82 -3.60 -6.59
N ILE A 277 12.36 -2.40 -6.74
CA ILE A 277 11.57 -1.20 -7.07
C ILE A 277 11.98 -0.81 -8.48
N ASP A 278 11.03 -0.73 -9.40
CA ASP A 278 11.22 -0.31 -10.78
C ASP A 278 10.36 0.92 -11.08
N GLN A 279 10.96 1.90 -11.74
CA GLN A 279 10.27 3.10 -12.22
C GLN A 279 10.72 3.43 -13.64
N PRO A 280 9.90 3.05 -14.63
CA PRO A 280 10.00 3.56 -15.98
C PRO A 280 9.70 5.06 -16.04
N ILE A 281 10.47 5.78 -16.84
CA ILE A 281 10.43 7.24 -16.94
C ILE A 281 10.14 7.64 -18.38
N SER A 282 9.06 8.39 -18.56
CA SER A 282 8.67 8.93 -19.86
C SER A 282 9.48 10.19 -20.22
N SER A 283 9.65 11.11 -19.26
CA SER A 283 10.50 12.29 -19.34
C SER A 283 11.15 12.54 -17.99
N ILE A 284 12.49 12.62 -17.98
CA ILE A 284 13.26 12.88 -16.76
C ILE A 284 13.07 14.33 -16.30
N GLU A 285 12.87 15.26 -17.23
CA GLU A 285 12.62 16.68 -16.97
C GLU A 285 11.30 16.86 -16.20
N ASN A 286 10.23 16.23 -16.67
CA ASN A 286 8.93 16.27 -16.01
C ASN A 286 8.97 15.63 -14.61
N LEU A 287 9.74 14.56 -14.43
CA LEU A 287 9.96 13.94 -13.12
C LEU A 287 10.66 14.88 -12.16
N ILE A 288 11.74 15.52 -12.61
CA ILE A 288 12.50 16.48 -11.80
C ILE A 288 11.64 17.70 -11.44
N GLU A 289 10.86 18.25 -12.39
CA GLU A 289 9.98 19.38 -12.11
C GLU A 289 8.89 19.04 -11.10
N ALA A 290 8.21 17.90 -11.29
CA ALA A 290 7.17 17.43 -10.38
C ALA A 290 7.74 17.20 -8.96
N ARG A 291 8.94 16.61 -8.86
CA ARG A 291 9.64 16.42 -7.60
C ARG A 291 10.02 17.75 -6.94
N LYS A 292 10.50 18.74 -7.70
CA LYS A 292 10.80 20.08 -7.17
C LYS A 292 9.56 20.72 -6.56
N LYS A 293 8.42 20.69 -7.26
CA LYS A 293 7.13 21.20 -6.75
C LYS A 293 6.72 20.50 -5.46
N ASN A 294 6.86 19.18 -5.39
CA ASN A 294 6.53 18.42 -4.18
C ASN A 294 7.45 18.76 -3.00
N LEU A 295 8.76 18.84 -3.24
CA LEU A 295 9.72 19.22 -2.21
C LEU A 295 9.54 20.66 -1.74
N ASP A 296 9.11 21.57 -2.63
CA ASP A 296 8.81 22.96 -2.27
C ASP A 296 7.58 23.05 -1.38
N ALA A 297 6.48 22.42 -1.80
CA ALA A 297 5.26 22.33 -1.02
C ALA A 297 5.47 21.66 0.35
N GLY A 298 6.36 20.65 0.41
CA GLY A 298 6.75 19.98 1.66
C GLY A 298 7.86 20.67 2.45
N GLY A 299 8.36 21.84 2.03
CA GLY A 299 9.41 22.60 2.73
C GLY A 299 10.81 21.96 2.72
N ALA A 300 11.06 20.97 1.85
CA ALA A 300 12.31 20.21 1.75
C ALA A 300 13.20 20.61 0.56
N LEU A 301 12.76 21.54 -0.30
CA LEU A 301 13.49 21.94 -1.51
C LEU A 301 14.91 22.43 -1.24
N ASN A 302 15.10 23.30 -0.25
CA ASN A 302 16.42 23.84 0.10
C ASN A 302 17.40 22.75 0.54
N LYS A 303 16.92 21.77 1.32
CA LYS A 303 17.73 20.63 1.75
C LYS A 303 18.19 19.79 0.55
N TRP A 304 17.30 19.58 -0.42
CA TRP A 304 17.60 18.84 -1.64
C TRP A 304 18.60 19.59 -2.53
N ASN A 305 18.40 20.89 -2.75
CA ASN A 305 19.33 21.74 -3.50
C ASN A 305 20.75 21.71 -2.89
N ASN A 306 20.85 21.76 -1.56
CA ASN A 306 22.13 21.67 -0.86
C ASN A 306 22.80 20.30 -1.06
N ALA A 307 22.03 19.21 -1.07
CA ALA A 307 22.55 17.88 -1.35
C ALA A 307 23.10 17.77 -2.78
N CYS A 308 22.38 18.26 -3.78
CA CYS A 308 22.85 18.30 -5.17
C CYS A 308 24.11 19.17 -5.32
N ALA A 309 24.15 20.34 -4.69
CA ALA A 309 25.33 21.22 -4.70
C ALA A 309 26.56 20.56 -4.05
N GLN A 310 26.35 19.78 -2.99
CA GLN A 310 27.44 19.03 -2.36
C GLN A 310 27.96 17.92 -3.28
N LEU A 311 27.06 17.16 -3.93
CA LEU A 311 27.44 16.14 -4.90
C LEU A 311 28.22 16.72 -6.07
N LYS A 312 27.83 17.91 -6.56
CA LYS A 312 28.58 18.65 -7.59
C LYS A 312 30.00 18.99 -7.15
N LYS A 313 30.19 19.42 -5.89
CA LYS A 313 31.53 19.72 -5.36
C LYS A 313 32.40 18.47 -5.26
N THR A 314 31.84 17.32 -4.90
CA THR A 314 32.60 16.08 -4.67
C THR A 314 32.87 15.29 -5.94
N THR A 315 31.95 15.31 -6.91
CA THR A 315 32.04 14.51 -8.15
C THR A 315 32.44 15.35 -9.37
N GLY A 316 32.34 16.67 -9.29
CA GLY A 316 32.58 17.59 -10.41
C GLY A 316 31.38 17.77 -11.35
N GLU A 317 30.32 16.98 -11.17
CA GLU A 317 29.13 16.97 -12.05
C GLU A 317 27.84 17.20 -11.24
N ASP A 318 26.90 17.95 -11.81
CA ASP A 318 25.61 18.20 -11.16
C ASP A 318 24.66 17.02 -11.39
N PRO A 319 24.00 16.45 -10.36
CA PRO A 319 23.11 15.31 -10.53
C PRO A 319 21.93 15.56 -11.49
N LEU A 320 21.39 16.77 -11.52
CA LEU A 320 20.25 17.11 -12.40
C LEU A 320 20.73 17.15 -13.85
N LYS A 321 21.86 17.81 -14.08
CA LYS A 321 22.48 17.86 -15.41
C LYS A 321 22.82 16.47 -15.93
N TRP A 322 23.40 15.62 -15.08
CA TRP A 322 23.71 14.23 -15.43
C TRP A 322 22.45 13.44 -15.82
N ALA A 323 21.34 13.62 -15.09
CA ALA A 323 20.09 12.93 -15.38
C ALA A 323 19.50 13.34 -16.74
N GLU A 324 19.55 14.63 -17.05
CA GLU A 324 19.12 15.20 -18.34
C GLU A 324 20.02 14.72 -19.49
N GLU A 325 21.35 14.76 -19.34
CA GLU A 325 22.30 14.33 -20.38
C GLU A 325 22.24 12.81 -20.63
N THR A 326 22.02 12.03 -19.57
CA THR A 326 21.82 10.57 -19.62
C THR A 326 20.48 10.20 -20.25
N ASP A 327 19.50 11.11 -20.22
CA ASP A 327 18.10 10.89 -20.60
C ASP A 327 17.58 9.58 -19.99
N ILE A 328 17.50 9.54 -18.66
CA ILE A 328 17.14 8.33 -17.91
C ILE A 328 15.71 7.91 -18.27
N LYS A 329 15.56 6.67 -18.77
CA LYS A 329 14.28 6.07 -19.17
C LYS A 329 13.76 5.03 -18.18
N GLU A 330 14.59 4.54 -17.28
CA GLU A 330 14.21 3.57 -16.25
C GLU A 330 15.25 3.57 -15.14
N VAL A 331 14.78 3.46 -13.89
CA VAL A 331 15.62 3.26 -12.72
C VAL A 331 15.04 2.11 -11.90
N ALA A 332 15.91 1.24 -11.38
CA ALA A 332 15.47 0.20 -10.48
C ALA A 332 16.46 -0.03 -9.32
N LYS A 333 15.93 -0.37 -8.15
CA LYS A 333 16.69 -0.98 -7.05
C LYS A 333 16.38 -2.48 -7.05
N VAL A 334 17.41 -3.32 -7.01
CA VAL A 334 17.25 -4.78 -6.99
C VAL A 334 17.98 -5.34 -5.79
N ASN A 335 17.33 -6.22 -5.02
CA ASN A 335 18.01 -7.10 -4.07
C ASN A 335 17.85 -8.57 -4.49
N TRP A 336 18.94 -9.31 -4.46
CA TRP A 336 18.97 -10.74 -4.76
C TRP A 336 20.01 -11.41 -3.85
N LYS A 337 19.67 -12.55 -3.25
CA LYS A 337 20.59 -13.34 -2.41
C LYS A 337 21.35 -12.54 -1.32
N GLY A 338 20.78 -11.45 -0.81
CA GLY A 338 21.39 -10.59 0.22
C GLY A 338 22.32 -9.49 -0.33
N GLU A 339 22.48 -9.38 -1.64
CA GLU A 339 23.17 -8.29 -2.32
C GLU A 339 22.17 -7.29 -2.91
N GLU A 340 22.62 -6.06 -3.15
CA GLU A 340 21.81 -5.02 -3.77
C GLU A 340 22.57 -4.20 -4.81
N VAL A 341 21.85 -3.80 -5.86
CA VAL A 341 22.34 -2.89 -6.91
C VAL A 341 21.25 -1.91 -7.29
N VAL A 342 21.68 -0.79 -7.86
CA VAL A 342 20.83 0.11 -8.63
C VAL A 342 21.11 -0.08 -10.11
N LEU A 343 20.05 -0.09 -10.91
CA LEU A 343 20.07 -0.19 -12.35
C LEU A 343 19.53 1.11 -12.96
N ILE A 344 20.19 1.60 -13.99
CA ILE A 344 19.74 2.77 -14.75
C ILE A 344 19.77 2.43 -16.23
N ARG A 345 18.64 2.63 -16.90
CA ARG A 345 18.55 2.54 -18.35
C ARG A 345 18.47 3.93 -18.96
N PRO A 346 19.52 4.38 -19.68
CA PRO A 346 19.45 5.59 -20.48
C PRO A 346 18.69 5.36 -21.78
N ALA A 347 18.30 6.47 -22.41
CA ALA A 347 17.75 6.46 -23.76
C ALA A 347 18.77 6.07 -24.83
N LYS A 348 19.99 6.58 -24.67
CA LYS A 348 21.11 6.33 -25.59
C LYS A 348 21.93 5.14 -25.11
N PRO A 349 22.32 4.21 -26.01
CA PRO A 349 23.23 3.12 -25.67
C PRO A 349 24.51 3.63 -24.99
N LEU A 350 24.84 3.04 -23.84
CA LEU A 350 26.10 3.29 -23.14
C LEU A 350 27.24 2.45 -23.74
N VAL A 351 28.46 2.97 -23.63
CA VAL A 351 29.67 2.18 -23.92
C VAL A 351 29.83 1.15 -22.79
N ALA A 352 29.74 -0.12 -23.17
CA ALA A 352 29.94 -1.24 -22.25
C ALA A 352 31.31 -1.13 -21.59
N HIS A 353 31.35 -1.38 -20.29
CA HIS A 353 32.58 -1.37 -19.51
C HIS A 353 32.45 -2.33 -18.32
N ASN A 354 33.57 -2.95 -18.00
CA ASN A 354 33.69 -3.81 -16.83
C ASN A 354 33.66 -2.99 -15.54
N VAL A 355 33.61 -3.69 -14.41
CA VAL A 355 33.57 -3.12 -13.06
C VAL A 355 34.69 -2.09 -12.87
N ARG A 356 34.31 -0.86 -12.50
CA ARG A 356 35.22 0.25 -12.21
C ARG A 356 34.64 1.16 -11.11
N PRO A 357 35.43 2.07 -10.52
CA PRO A 357 34.90 3.03 -9.56
C PRO A 357 33.75 3.85 -10.15
N ASN A 358 32.65 3.95 -9.41
CA ASN A 358 31.50 4.77 -9.77
C ASN A 358 31.82 6.25 -9.60
N ALA A 359 31.72 7.04 -10.67
CA ALA A 359 31.91 8.49 -10.64
C ALA A 359 30.66 9.24 -10.14
N HIS A 360 29.50 8.60 -10.16
CA HIS A 360 28.18 9.19 -9.92
C HIS A 360 27.58 8.78 -8.56
N ARG A 361 28.43 8.52 -7.57
CA ARG A 361 27.99 8.14 -6.21
C ARG A 361 27.05 9.20 -5.65
N GLY A 362 25.89 8.78 -5.19
CA GLY A 362 24.88 9.58 -4.51
C GLY A 362 23.83 10.18 -5.44
N PHE A 363 24.03 10.10 -6.77
CA PHE A 363 23.18 10.76 -7.74
C PHE A 363 21.78 10.15 -7.77
N VAL A 364 21.69 8.82 -7.78
CA VAL A 364 20.42 8.09 -7.77
C VAL A 364 19.59 8.47 -6.54
N THR A 365 20.18 8.41 -5.35
CA THR A 365 19.49 8.73 -4.09
C THR A 365 19.04 10.19 -4.07
N ALA A 366 19.83 11.12 -4.62
CA ALA A 366 19.43 12.52 -4.72
C ALA A 366 18.22 12.71 -5.66
N LEU A 367 18.23 12.06 -6.82
CA LEU A 367 17.21 12.22 -7.87
C LEU A 367 15.91 11.51 -7.54
N PHE A 368 15.99 10.25 -7.12
CA PHE A 368 14.84 9.36 -6.95
C PHE A 368 14.44 9.19 -5.48
N GLY A 369 15.34 9.50 -4.55
CA GLY A 369 15.07 9.48 -3.11
C GLY A 369 15.59 8.23 -2.41
N GLN A 370 15.26 8.17 -1.12
CA GLN A 370 15.80 7.17 -0.19
C GLN A 370 15.34 5.73 -0.48
N GLY A 371 14.26 5.53 -1.24
CA GLY A 371 13.82 4.20 -1.66
C GLY A 371 14.82 3.49 -2.58
N TYR A 372 15.64 4.25 -3.32
CA TYR A 372 16.68 3.71 -4.22
C TYR A 372 18.07 3.71 -3.59
N ALA A 373 18.20 4.13 -2.32
CA ALA A 373 19.49 4.09 -1.64
C ALA A 373 19.92 2.64 -1.42
N ILE A 374 21.21 2.39 -1.64
CA ILE A 374 21.90 1.13 -1.36
C ILE A 374 23.06 1.38 -0.40
N SER A 375 23.51 0.36 0.32
CA SER A 375 24.54 0.48 1.36
C SER A 375 25.91 0.87 0.81
N ASP A 376 26.22 0.42 -0.40
CA ASP A 376 27.47 0.73 -1.10
C ASP A 376 27.21 0.89 -2.60
N GLU A 377 27.54 2.05 -3.13
CA GLU A 377 27.43 2.44 -4.54
C GLU A 377 28.80 2.73 -5.17
N SER A 378 29.87 2.16 -4.58
CA SER A 378 31.25 2.52 -4.88
C SER A 378 31.71 2.17 -6.29
N TYR A 379 31.09 1.16 -6.91
CA TYR A 379 31.48 0.62 -8.21
C TYR A 379 30.31 0.64 -9.18
N SER A 380 30.65 0.68 -10.47
CA SER A 380 29.69 0.55 -11.54
C SER A 380 30.23 -0.27 -12.70
N ALA A 381 29.31 -0.82 -13.48
CA ALA A 381 29.58 -1.48 -14.75
C ALA A 381 28.46 -1.17 -15.74
N CYS A 382 28.73 -1.40 -17.01
CA CYS A 382 27.71 -1.29 -18.05
C CYS A 382 27.65 -2.56 -18.88
N ILE A 383 26.47 -3.17 -18.92
CA ILE A 383 26.18 -4.33 -19.76
C ILE A 383 24.88 -4.10 -20.55
N GLY A 384 24.92 -4.41 -21.84
CA GLY A 384 23.82 -4.08 -22.76
C GLY A 384 23.59 -2.57 -22.82
N ASN A 385 22.47 -2.12 -22.24
CA ASN A 385 22.13 -0.69 -22.09
C ASN A 385 21.75 -0.36 -20.64
N TRP A 386 22.40 -0.99 -19.68
CA TRP A 386 22.15 -0.78 -18.26
C TRP A 386 23.43 -0.40 -17.55
N LEU A 387 23.37 0.72 -16.83
CA LEU A 387 24.37 1.09 -15.84
C LEU A 387 23.97 0.42 -14.53
N ILE A 388 24.87 -0.40 -13.99
CA ILE A 388 24.70 -1.15 -12.75
C ILE A 388 25.62 -0.49 -11.71
N MET A 389 25.09 -0.15 -10.53
CA MET A 389 25.84 0.46 -9.43
C MET A 389 25.68 -0.34 -8.15
N GLY A 390 26.76 -0.55 -7.41
CA GLY A 390 26.76 -1.33 -6.17
C GLY A 390 28.15 -1.40 -5.52
N SER A 391 28.33 -2.32 -4.57
CA SER A 391 29.65 -2.73 -4.10
C SER A 391 30.41 -3.45 -5.23
N GLU A 392 31.73 -3.55 -5.12
CA GLU A 392 32.54 -4.23 -6.15
C GLU A 392 32.07 -5.67 -6.39
N ASP A 393 31.83 -6.41 -5.30
CA ASP A 393 31.41 -7.81 -5.34
C ASP A 393 29.98 -7.94 -5.88
N ALA A 394 29.04 -7.11 -5.42
CA ALA A 394 27.65 -7.15 -5.88
C ALA A 394 27.57 -6.90 -7.39
N VAL A 395 28.33 -5.93 -7.93
CA VAL A 395 28.36 -5.67 -9.38
C VAL A 395 28.97 -6.87 -10.13
N LYS A 396 30.07 -7.45 -9.65
CA LYS A 396 30.69 -8.64 -10.27
C LYS A 396 29.73 -9.84 -10.28
N HIS A 397 29.10 -10.14 -9.16
CA HIS A 397 28.15 -11.24 -9.03
C HIS A 397 26.89 -11.02 -9.87
N PHE A 398 26.40 -9.78 -9.95
CA PHE A 398 25.26 -9.44 -10.81
C PHE A 398 25.59 -9.72 -12.28
N LEU A 399 26.76 -9.29 -12.76
CA LEU A 399 27.22 -9.54 -14.14
C LEU A 399 27.42 -11.03 -14.44
N ALA A 400 27.82 -11.82 -13.46
CA ALA A 400 28.02 -13.27 -13.60
C ALA A 400 26.73 -14.08 -13.46
N SER A 401 25.61 -13.45 -13.05
CA SER A 401 24.37 -14.16 -12.80
C SER A 401 23.66 -14.57 -14.10
N GLU A 402 23.07 -15.77 -14.11
CA GLU A 402 22.14 -16.13 -15.19
C GLU A 402 20.86 -15.31 -15.03
N VAL A 403 20.56 -14.48 -16.04
CA VAL A 403 19.29 -13.74 -16.14
C VAL A 403 18.15 -14.72 -16.36
N ARG A 404 17.51 -15.16 -15.28
CA ARG A 404 16.35 -16.07 -15.31
C ARG A 404 15.46 -15.89 -14.09
N HIS A 405 14.86 -14.72 -13.91
CA HIS A 405 13.61 -14.67 -13.16
C HIS A 405 12.43 -14.79 -14.12
N LYS A 406 11.79 -15.97 -14.19
CA LYS A 406 10.47 -16.10 -14.80
C LYS A 406 9.45 -15.52 -13.82
N LEU A 407 9.21 -14.21 -13.91
CA LEU A 407 8.06 -13.60 -13.26
C LEU A 407 6.83 -13.97 -14.09
N HIS A 408 5.82 -14.57 -13.47
CA HIS A 408 4.61 -15.02 -14.17
C HIS A 408 3.86 -13.86 -14.84
N TYR A 409 4.07 -12.63 -14.37
CA TYR A 409 3.50 -11.42 -14.96
C TYR A 409 4.36 -10.20 -14.57
N TRP A 410 5.20 -9.69 -15.47
CA TRP A 410 5.85 -8.39 -15.28
C TRP A 410 5.34 -7.42 -16.36
N PRO A 411 4.71 -6.30 -15.99
CA PRO A 411 4.20 -5.36 -16.99
C PRO A 411 5.37 -4.66 -17.69
N THR A 412 5.31 -4.58 -19.02
CA THR A 412 6.40 -4.02 -19.83
C THR A 412 6.04 -2.71 -20.51
N LYS A 413 4.75 -2.47 -20.82
CA LYS A 413 4.29 -1.28 -21.52
C LYS A 413 3.33 -0.46 -20.68
N SER A 414 3.37 0.85 -20.89
CA SER A 414 2.51 1.80 -20.18
C SER A 414 2.60 1.64 -18.67
N VAL A 415 3.84 1.52 -18.16
CA VAL A 415 4.15 1.28 -16.75
C VAL A 415 4.64 2.57 -16.13
N LYS A 416 4.23 2.85 -14.90
CA LYS A 416 4.81 3.96 -14.13
C LYS A 416 5.66 3.47 -12.96
N ALA A 417 5.30 2.35 -12.34
CA ALA A 417 6.13 1.71 -11.32
C ALA A 417 5.77 0.23 -11.16
N VAL A 418 6.72 -0.57 -10.71
CA VAL A 418 6.53 -1.95 -10.25
C VAL A 418 7.33 -2.16 -8.98
N VAL A 419 6.76 -2.81 -7.97
CA VAL A 419 7.51 -3.33 -6.82
C VAL A 419 7.27 -4.81 -6.70
N LEU A 420 8.36 -5.54 -6.57
CA LEU A 420 8.38 -6.91 -6.13
C LEU A 420 8.97 -6.94 -4.73
N ALA A 421 8.31 -7.62 -3.80
CA ALA A 421 8.85 -7.89 -2.48
C ALA A 421 8.42 -9.27 -2.03
N ASP A 422 9.38 -10.19 -2.00
CA ASP A 422 9.18 -11.61 -1.76
C ASP A 422 8.08 -12.16 -2.69
N ASP A 423 6.94 -12.58 -2.13
CA ASP A 423 5.79 -13.15 -2.85
C ASP A 423 4.69 -12.12 -3.18
N CYS A 424 5.00 -10.82 -3.11
CA CYS A 424 4.05 -9.73 -3.38
C CYS A 424 4.52 -8.88 -4.56
N GLN A 425 3.61 -8.56 -5.47
CA GLN A 425 3.88 -7.66 -6.59
C GLN A 425 2.84 -6.54 -6.63
N LEU A 426 3.30 -5.31 -6.69
CA LEU A 426 2.48 -4.17 -7.09
C LEU A 426 2.88 -3.74 -8.49
N SER A 427 1.89 -3.54 -9.35
CA SER A 427 2.08 -3.12 -10.73
C SER A 427 1.20 -1.92 -11.04
N TRP A 428 1.83 -0.81 -11.42
CA TRP A 428 1.12 0.37 -11.85
C TRP A 428 1.22 0.57 -13.35
N THR A 429 0.08 0.40 -14.01
CA THR A 429 -0.07 0.50 -15.46
C THR A 429 -1.11 1.56 -15.82
N ARG A 430 -1.22 1.88 -17.11
CA ARG A 430 -2.24 2.82 -17.60
C ARG A 430 -3.68 2.38 -17.35
N SER A 431 -3.94 1.08 -17.37
CA SER A 431 -5.28 0.55 -17.16
C SER A 431 -5.67 0.53 -15.69
N GLU A 432 -4.73 0.18 -14.81
CA GLU A 432 -5.01 -0.05 -13.40
C GLU A 432 -3.74 0.03 -12.56
N LEU A 433 -3.97 0.34 -11.28
CA LEU A 433 -3.02 0.10 -10.22
C LEU A 433 -3.43 -1.20 -9.54
N ARG A 434 -2.67 -2.25 -9.80
CA ARG A 434 -2.99 -3.61 -9.41
C ARG A 434 -2.01 -4.11 -8.37
N PHE A 435 -2.56 -4.67 -7.30
CA PHE A 435 -1.79 -5.32 -6.27
C PHE A 435 -2.09 -6.82 -6.19
N ASP A 436 -1.03 -7.62 -6.33
CA ASP A 436 -1.08 -9.07 -6.41
C ASP A 436 -0.32 -9.72 -5.25
N VAL A 437 -0.99 -10.59 -4.50
CA VAL A 437 -0.40 -11.36 -3.39
C VAL A 437 -0.45 -12.84 -3.71
N TYR A 438 0.70 -13.51 -3.63
CA TYR A 438 0.75 -14.97 -3.63
C TYR A 438 0.85 -15.48 -2.18
N ARG A 439 -0.26 -15.98 -1.63
CA ARG A 439 -0.28 -16.60 -0.30
C ARG A 439 0.10 -18.06 -0.45
N THR A 440 1.23 -18.49 0.10
CA THR A 440 1.51 -19.92 0.34
C THR A 440 1.04 -20.28 1.76
N TYR A 441 0.22 -21.34 1.88
CA TYR A 441 -0.21 -21.94 3.16
C TYR A 441 0.86 -22.83 3.78
#